data_AF-A0A7H8IU84-F1
#
_entry.id   AF-A0A7H8IU84-F1
#
_cell.length_a   1.000
_cell.length_b   1.000
_cell.length_c   1.000
_cell.angle_alpha   90.00
_cell.angle_beta   90.00
_cell.angle_gamma   90.00
#
_symmetry.space_group_name_H-M   'P 1'
#
loop_
_entity.id
_entity.type
_entity.pdbx_description
1 polymer ?
#
loop_
_entity_poly.entity_id
_entity_poly.type
_entity_poly.pdbx_seq_one_letter_code
_entity_poly.pdbx_strand_id
1 'polypeptide(L)'
;MVTYGEIRTALHRGEARWNVNEGAGDEAQVPVYALGVPSDEHLVPAAEAPPVDLAALLRQNPTTNQMLAARRAALGLPSGPLAVDQNLIARAAPQNGVDEAGFSAQVDWRNRWGTNWVTQVRDQNPCGSCVAFGTTAVVESRVRIEHAVWTVRSEGDTHDGQGLRCADGSWPNTYFDWIKGHGIADPACWPYHTDNAPYRPTADRSGRTVKMDGYTQLGSTDDQKRWLDTVGPISCCIEVPDDFFAYRTGVYHKTVSHIAGLHCVAIVGYSDPDRCWIAKNSWGRAWGDGGYVRIGYGEIRIDEFAKYGVLSTNPDPWTKRRLHNGNLYESGNGATHRNFEMLATAEGRRIRHWWRDNTATGFPWAQASEFGLDAACCPTLTSTTFNRNFESVHLTDAGRLHHWWLDQNSGKWNDGGIFGPANAAGVPGFIQSNYGAPGNFEVVVRLGTGVLQHWWRDGGGWHAGPTFGSHVAFSGASLVQSTYGTQGNFELVCTLGTGQMQHWWRDNDHGMVWRPGPLFGSGIAGPPVMIQGQYGMATENGTGNFELCVAAGGRVQHWWRNNSADMSWHCSAVFGHDIAAVTGLVEGSFGFNLEIVVLRTDRRLQHYWRDGAGWHEGPVIGQA
;
A
#
# COMPACT_ATOMS: atom_id res chain seq x y z
N MET A 1 -0.80 -37.59 -19.30
CA MET A 1 0.19 -37.04 -18.35
C MET A 1 1.56 -37.31 -18.94
N VAL A 2 2.40 -36.28 -19.01
CA VAL A 2 3.73 -36.32 -19.63
C VAL A 2 4.79 -36.45 -18.53
N THR A 3 5.86 -37.16 -18.82
CA THR A 3 7.00 -37.35 -17.91
C THR A 3 8.09 -36.29 -18.12
N TYR A 4 8.94 -36.07 -17.11
CA TYR A 4 10.09 -35.18 -17.26
C TYR A 4 11.06 -35.64 -18.36
N GLY A 5 11.25 -36.95 -18.55
CA GLY A 5 12.13 -37.52 -19.58
C GLY A 5 11.60 -37.28 -21.01
N GLU A 6 10.29 -37.39 -21.21
CA GLU A 6 9.66 -37.05 -22.48
C GLU A 6 9.86 -35.57 -22.83
N ILE A 7 9.68 -34.66 -21.86
CA ILE A 7 9.90 -33.23 -22.08
C ILE A 7 11.38 -32.94 -22.37
N ARG A 8 12.32 -33.49 -21.60
CA ARG A 8 13.76 -33.31 -21.89
C ARG A 8 14.13 -33.77 -23.30
N THR A 9 13.55 -34.89 -23.72
CA THR A 9 13.73 -35.41 -25.08
C THR A 9 13.16 -34.44 -26.12
N ALA A 10 11.97 -33.88 -25.87
CA ALA A 10 11.36 -32.87 -26.74
C ALA A 10 12.18 -31.57 -26.80
N LEU A 11 12.66 -31.07 -25.66
CA LEU A 11 13.54 -29.90 -25.55
C LEU A 11 14.83 -30.10 -26.35
N HIS A 12 15.48 -31.26 -26.19
CA HIS A 12 16.70 -31.57 -26.94
C HIS A 12 16.43 -31.65 -28.45
N ARG A 13 15.33 -32.29 -28.87
CA ARG A 13 14.97 -32.38 -30.30
C ARG A 13 14.63 -31.02 -30.91
N GLY A 14 13.97 -30.15 -30.14
CA GLY A 14 13.53 -28.83 -30.59
C GLY A 14 14.58 -27.73 -30.40
N GLU A 15 15.79 -28.06 -29.93
CA GLU A 15 16.84 -27.08 -29.57
C GLU A 15 16.33 -25.96 -28.63
N ALA A 16 15.35 -26.29 -27.78
CA ALA A 16 14.71 -25.33 -26.90
C ALA A 16 15.65 -24.89 -25.78
N ARG A 17 15.65 -23.58 -25.49
CA ARG A 17 16.59 -22.95 -24.54
C ARG A 17 15.99 -22.69 -23.16
N TRP A 18 15.03 -23.50 -22.76
CA TRP A 18 14.45 -23.51 -21.42
C TRP A 18 14.54 -24.91 -20.82
N ASN A 19 14.51 -24.98 -19.49
CA ASN A 19 14.77 -26.21 -18.76
C ASN A 19 13.62 -26.55 -17.81
N VAL A 20 13.58 -27.82 -17.43
CA VAL A 20 12.71 -28.38 -16.39
C VAL A 20 13.49 -28.62 -15.11
N ASN A 21 12.85 -29.13 -14.06
CA ASN A 21 13.55 -29.56 -12.83
C ASN A 21 14.55 -30.68 -13.15
N GLU A 22 15.86 -30.41 -13.10
CA GLU A 22 16.93 -31.39 -13.34
C GLU A 22 16.98 -32.52 -12.30
N GLY A 23 16.50 -32.26 -11.08
CA GLY A 23 16.48 -33.26 -10.00
C GLY A 23 15.36 -34.30 -10.14
N ALA A 24 14.39 -34.10 -11.04
CA ALA A 24 13.33 -35.07 -11.28
C ALA A 24 13.82 -36.24 -12.14
N GLY A 25 13.53 -37.49 -11.77
CA GLY A 25 13.84 -38.65 -12.61
C GLY A 25 13.06 -38.63 -13.93
N ASP A 26 13.59 -39.25 -14.98
CA ASP A 26 12.96 -39.24 -16.32
C ASP A 26 11.55 -39.84 -16.32
N GLU A 27 11.30 -40.89 -15.53
CA GLU A 27 9.98 -41.53 -15.38
C GLU A 27 9.02 -40.76 -14.47
N ALA A 28 9.49 -39.70 -13.79
CA ALA A 28 8.64 -38.93 -12.89
C ALA A 28 7.59 -38.15 -13.69
N GLN A 29 6.35 -38.22 -13.22
CA GLN A 29 5.25 -37.47 -13.81
C GLN A 29 5.38 -35.98 -13.49
N VAL A 30 5.08 -35.14 -14.48
CA VAL A 30 5.02 -33.70 -14.28
C VAL A 30 3.76 -33.37 -13.48
N PRO A 31 3.85 -32.59 -12.39
CA PRO A 31 2.68 -32.12 -11.64
C PRO A 31 1.76 -31.31 -12.56
N VAL A 32 0.46 -31.58 -12.50
CA VAL A 32 -0.56 -30.80 -13.22
C VAL A 32 -1.15 -29.78 -12.25
N TYR A 33 -1.39 -28.58 -12.75
CA TYR A 33 -1.94 -27.48 -11.98
C TYR A 33 -3.32 -27.09 -12.52
N ALA A 34 -4.16 -26.54 -11.65
CA ALA A 34 -5.52 -26.17 -12.00
C ALA A 34 -5.56 -24.98 -12.96
N LEU A 35 -6.45 -25.09 -13.96
CA LEU A 35 -6.68 -24.09 -15.00
C LEU A 35 -8.06 -23.48 -14.82
N GLY A 36 -8.19 -22.17 -15.01
CA GLY A 36 -9.34 -21.39 -14.54
C GLY A 36 -10.07 -20.56 -15.59
N VAL A 37 -9.74 -20.73 -16.87
CA VAL A 37 -10.43 -20.07 -17.98
C VAL A 37 -11.21 -21.12 -18.76
N PRO A 38 -12.56 -21.09 -18.75
CA PRO A 38 -13.36 -22.17 -19.33
C PRO A 38 -13.20 -22.32 -20.85
N SER A 39 -13.09 -21.20 -21.57
CA SER A 39 -13.03 -21.13 -23.02
C SER A 39 -12.45 -19.76 -23.45
N ASP A 40 -12.10 -19.61 -24.72
CA ASP A 40 -11.67 -18.33 -25.28
C ASP A 40 -12.83 -17.43 -25.75
N GLU A 41 -14.09 -17.87 -25.59
CA GLU A 41 -15.27 -17.18 -26.15
C GLU A 41 -15.51 -15.77 -25.58
N HIS A 42 -15.03 -15.51 -24.37
CA HIS A 42 -15.13 -14.21 -23.69
C HIS A 42 -13.77 -13.51 -23.54
N LEU A 43 -12.72 -14.06 -24.16
CA LEU A 43 -11.46 -13.35 -24.30
C LEU A 43 -11.56 -12.42 -25.51
N VAL A 44 -11.20 -11.16 -25.32
CA VAL A 44 -11.23 -10.18 -26.41
C VAL A 44 -10.04 -10.45 -27.33
N PRO A 45 -10.24 -10.74 -28.63
CA PRO A 45 -9.13 -10.87 -29.56
C PRO A 45 -8.31 -9.56 -29.61
N ALA A 46 -6.99 -9.67 -29.71
CA ALA A 46 -6.09 -8.51 -29.70
C ALA A 46 -6.43 -7.49 -30.81
N ALA A 47 -6.87 -7.98 -31.99
CA ALA A 47 -7.28 -7.16 -33.12
C ALA A 47 -8.61 -6.42 -32.92
N GLU A 48 -9.43 -6.86 -31.96
CA GLU A 48 -10.74 -6.27 -31.64
C GLU A 48 -10.67 -5.31 -30.45
N ALA A 49 -9.54 -5.27 -29.74
CA ALA A 49 -9.35 -4.34 -28.64
C ALA A 49 -9.40 -2.89 -29.15
N PRO A 50 -10.06 -1.96 -28.43
CA PRO A 50 -10.10 -0.56 -28.81
C PRO A 50 -8.69 0.06 -28.90
N PRO A 51 -8.44 0.97 -29.87
CA PRO A 51 -7.20 1.74 -29.91
C PRO A 51 -6.96 2.50 -28.61
N VAL A 52 -5.71 2.54 -28.16
CA VAL A 52 -5.32 3.18 -26.89
C VAL A 52 -4.76 4.57 -27.15
N ASP A 53 -5.48 5.63 -26.79
CA ASP A 53 -4.89 6.97 -26.63
C ASP A 53 -4.24 7.08 -25.25
N LEU A 54 -3.00 6.59 -25.17
CA LEU A 54 -2.24 6.59 -23.92
C LEU A 54 -2.10 8.00 -23.36
N ALA A 55 -1.82 9.01 -24.19
CA ALA A 55 -1.66 10.38 -23.71
C ALA A 55 -2.96 10.94 -23.10
N ALA A 56 -4.13 10.66 -23.67
CA ALA A 56 -5.40 11.04 -23.08
C ALA A 56 -5.64 10.35 -21.73
N LEU A 57 -5.40 9.04 -21.65
CA LEU A 57 -5.55 8.26 -20.42
C LEU A 57 -4.65 8.80 -19.28
N LEU A 58 -3.40 9.12 -19.60
CA LEU A 58 -2.44 9.64 -18.63
C LEU A 58 -2.75 11.08 -18.18
N ARG A 59 -3.37 11.91 -19.03
CA ARG A 59 -3.86 13.25 -18.62
C ARG A 59 -4.98 13.16 -17.59
N GLN A 60 -5.86 12.18 -17.73
CA GLN A 60 -6.97 11.94 -16.81
C GLN A 60 -6.51 11.29 -15.49
N ASN A 61 -5.37 10.60 -15.52
CA ASN A 61 -4.82 9.87 -14.37
C ASN A 61 -3.36 10.28 -14.13
N PRO A 62 -3.12 11.51 -13.63
CA PRO A 62 -1.78 11.96 -13.31
C PRO A 62 -1.19 11.08 -12.20
N THR A 63 0.10 10.79 -12.29
CA THR A 63 0.81 10.01 -11.25
C THR A 63 1.49 10.95 -10.26
N THR A 64 1.59 10.49 -9.01
CA THR A 64 2.44 11.13 -7.99
C THR A 64 3.67 10.29 -7.65
N ASN A 65 3.89 9.20 -8.39
CA ASN A 65 5.14 8.47 -8.35
C ASN A 65 6.20 9.24 -9.15
N GLN A 66 7.19 9.78 -8.47
CA GLN A 66 8.26 10.60 -9.06
C GLN A 66 9.01 9.89 -10.20
N MET A 67 9.32 8.61 -10.05
CA MET A 67 10.05 7.86 -11.07
C MET A 67 9.18 7.62 -12.32
N LEU A 68 7.89 7.35 -12.13
CA LEU A 68 6.93 7.19 -13.22
C LEU A 68 6.65 8.52 -13.93
N ALA A 69 6.49 9.61 -13.18
CA ALA A 69 6.38 10.96 -13.70
C ALA A 69 7.59 11.31 -14.58
N ALA A 70 8.80 11.02 -14.09
CA ALA A 70 10.03 11.28 -14.83
C ALA A 70 10.16 10.45 -16.09
N ARG A 71 9.78 9.17 -16.03
CA ARG A 71 9.75 8.32 -17.23
C ARG A 71 8.78 8.83 -18.28
N ARG A 72 7.58 9.25 -17.88
CA ARG A 72 6.58 9.84 -18.79
C ARG A 72 7.08 11.16 -19.39
N ALA A 73 7.67 12.03 -18.58
CA ALA A 73 8.24 13.30 -19.04
C ALA A 73 9.33 13.11 -20.11
N ALA A 74 10.22 12.12 -19.92
CA ALA A 74 11.27 11.79 -20.89
C ALA A 74 10.72 11.33 -22.26
N LEU A 75 9.48 10.83 -22.29
CA LEU A 75 8.76 10.40 -23.49
C LEU A 75 7.82 11.48 -24.06
N GLY A 76 7.80 12.69 -23.47
CA GLY A 76 6.83 13.73 -23.82
C GLY A 76 5.39 13.39 -23.44
N LEU A 77 5.18 12.42 -22.55
CA LEU A 77 3.88 12.01 -22.05
C LEU A 77 3.48 12.82 -20.80
N PRO A 78 2.17 12.91 -20.48
CA PRO A 78 1.69 13.59 -19.28
C PRO A 78 2.30 13.00 -18.00
N SER A 79 3.08 13.78 -17.26
CA SER A 79 3.84 13.34 -16.07
C SER A 79 3.13 13.60 -14.74
N GLY A 80 1.99 14.29 -14.74
CA GLY A 80 1.27 14.68 -13.53
C GLY A 80 1.75 16.00 -12.92
N PRO A 81 1.32 16.33 -11.68
CA PRO A 81 1.52 17.65 -11.08
C PRO A 81 2.92 17.85 -10.50
N LEU A 82 3.76 16.81 -10.46
CA LEU A 82 5.08 16.89 -9.84
C LEU A 82 6.10 17.54 -10.79
N ALA A 83 6.91 18.43 -10.22
CA ALA A 83 8.10 18.91 -10.89
C ALA A 83 9.06 17.72 -11.09
N VAL A 84 9.56 17.58 -12.31
CA VAL A 84 10.53 16.56 -12.70
C VAL A 84 11.79 17.28 -13.13
N ASP A 85 12.90 17.02 -12.44
CA ASP A 85 14.21 17.55 -12.83
C ASP A 85 15.01 16.55 -13.69
N GLN A 86 16.15 17.01 -14.22
CA GLN A 86 17.02 16.20 -15.07
C GLN A 86 17.68 15.03 -14.33
N ASN A 87 17.92 15.15 -13.03
CA ASN A 87 18.52 14.07 -12.25
C ASN A 87 17.53 12.91 -12.07
N LEU A 88 16.27 13.23 -11.81
CA LEU A 88 15.20 12.25 -11.70
C LEU A 88 14.91 11.58 -13.05
N ILE A 89 14.95 12.34 -14.16
CA ILE A 89 14.88 11.77 -15.52
C ILE A 89 16.04 10.80 -15.75
N ALA A 90 17.28 11.19 -15.42
CA ALA A 90 18.44 10.33 -15.57
C ALA A 90 18.33 9.05 -14.73
N ARG A 91 17.78 9.14 -13.50
CA ARG A 91 17.52 7.97 -12.64
C ARG A 91 16.38 7.08 -13.18
N ALA A 92 15.40 7.66 -13.85
CA ALA A 92 14.29 6.94 -14.48
C ALA A 92 14.65 6.36 -15.86
N ALA A 93 15.81 6.71 -16.40
CA ALA A 93 16.23 6.36 -17.75
C ALA A 93 16.35 4.83 -17.93
N PRO A 94 16.05 4.32 -19.14
CA PRO A 94 16.20 2.91 -19.45
C PRO A 94 17.66 2.48 -19.35
N GLN A 95 17.93 1.38 -18.64
CA GLN A 95 19.29 0.86 -18.49
C GLN A 95 19.74 -0.05 -19.64
N ASN A 96 18.78 -0.71 -20.32
CA ASN A 96 19.05 -1.76 -21.30
C ASN A 96 18.62 -1.37 -22.73
N GLY A 97 18.73 -0.09 -23.06
CA GLY A 97 18.37 0.45 -24.38
C GLY A 97 16.89 0.83 -24.52
N VAL A 98 16.56 1.36 -25.69
CA VAL A 98 15.21 1.84 -26.06
C VAL A 98 14.81 1.38 -27.46
N ASP A 99 13.50 1.35 -27.72
CA ASP A 99 12.96 1.21 -29.07
C ASP A 99 13.05 2.52 -29.88
N GLU A 100 12.59 2.51 -31.14
CA GLU A 100 12.58 3.68 -32.03
C GLU A 100 11.76 4.86 -31.48
N ALA A 101 10.76 4.58 -30.65
CA ALA A 101 9.90 5.57 -30.02
C ALA A 101 10.41 6.02 -28.63
N GLY A 102 11.57 5.53 -28.19
CA GLY A 102 12.21 5.87 -26.92
C GLY A 102 11.71 5.08 -25.70
N PHE A 103 10.78 4.13 -25.87
CA PHE A 103 10.30 3.25 -24.81
C PHE A 103 11.37 2.24 -24.41
N SER A 104 11.32 1.75 -23.17
CA SER A 104 12.36 0.85 -22.64
C SER A 104 12.39 -0.45 -23.45
N ALA A 105 13.56 -0.95 -23.84
CA ALA A 105 13.66 -2.27 -24.49
C ALA A 105 13.43 -3.43 -23.50
N GLN A 106 13.43 -3.14 -22.20
CA GLN A 106 13.16 -4.11 -21.14
C GLN A 106 12.49 -3.42 -19.95
N VAL A 107 11.49 -4.07 -19.38
CA VAL A 107 10.81 -3.64 -18.16
C VAL A 107 10.68 -4.84 -17.23
N ASP A 108 10.97 -4.65 -15.94
CA ASP A 108 10.71 -5.65 -14.90
C ASP A 108 10.27 -4.95 -13.61
N TRP A 109 8.98 -5.04 -13.28
CA TRP A 109 8.41 -4.40 -12.08
C TRP A 109 8.84 -5.06 -10.77
N ARG A 110 9.51 -6.22 -10.81
CA ARG A 110 10.15 -6.84 -9.64
C ARG A 110 11.39 -6.07 -9.20
N ASN A 111 12.00 -5.34 -10.13
CA ASN A 111 13.12 -4.43 -9.86
C ASN A 111 13.10 -3.28 -10.87
N ARG A 112 12.21 -2.31 -10.65
CA ARG A 112 12.11 -1.12 -11.48
C ARG A 112 12.65 0.08 -10.72
N TRP A 113 13.76 0.60 -11.23
CA TRP A 113 14.53 1.69 -10.61
C TRP A 113 15.05 1.37 -9.20
N GLY A 114 15.46 0.12 -8.97
CA GLY A 114 15.94 -0.36 -7.67
C GLY A 114 14.83 -0.71 -6.68
N THR A 115 13.57 -0.66 -7.09
CA THR A 115 12.40 -0.90 -6.24
C THR A 115 11.57 -2.06 -6.78
N ASN A 116 11.15 -2.95 -5.89
CA ASN A 116 10.14 -3.95 -6.18
C ASN A 116 8.74 -3.35 -6.00
N TRP A 117 7.89 -3.52 -7.01
CA TRP A 117 6.50 -3.01 -7.02
C TRP A 117 5.46 -4.12 -7.03
N VAL A 118 5.88 -5.38 -6.99
CA VAL A 118 5.01 -6.55 -7.12
C VAL A 118 5.05 -7.36 -5.81
N THR A 119 3.88 -7.72 -5.29
CA THR A 119 3.75 -8.62 -4.13
C THR A 119 4.30 -10.00 -4.44
N GLN A 120 4.51 -10.81 -3.40
CA GLN A 120 5.02 -12.16 -3.54
C GLN A 120 4.05 -13.09 -4.28
N VAL A 121 4.60 -14.14 -4.90
CA VAL A 121 3.83 -15.20 -5.57
C VAL A 121 2.99 -15.98 -4.54
N ARG A 122 1.74 -16.28 -4.91
CA ARG A 122 0.79 -17.12 -4.18
C ARG A 122 0.40 -18.35 -4.99
N ASP A 123 -0.40 -19.23 -4.39
CA ASP A 123 -0.80 -20.50 -4.97
C ASP A 123 -2.32 -20.64 -4.98
N GLN A 124 -2.89 -20.82 -6.18
CA GLN A 124 -4.32 -21.04 -6.40
C GLN A 124 -4.72 -22.51 -6.24
N ASN A 125 -3.76 -23.44 -6.24
CA ASN A 125 -4.09 -24.84 -6.39
C ASN A 125 -4.83 -25.36 -5.16
N PRO A 126 -5.81 -26.25 -5.34
CA PRO A 126 -6.19 -26.96 -6.59
C PRO A 126 -7.31 -26.28 -7.41
N CYS A 127 -7.60 -25.00 -7.20
CA CYS A 127 -8.79 -24.37 -7.80
C CYS A 127 -8.51 -23.71 -9.16
N GLY A 128 -9.52 -23.69 -10.03
CA GLY A 128 -9.55 -22.99 -11.32
C GLY A 128 -9.70 -21.47 -11.18
N SER A 129 -8.94 -20.85 -10.28
CA SER A 129 -9.12 -19.45 -9.89
C SER A 129 -8.01 -18.50 -10.39
N CYS A 130 -7.24 -18.91 -11.39
CA CYS A 130 -6.10 -18.15 -11.94
C CYS A 130 -6.42 -16.69 -12.29
N VAL A 131 -7.65 -16.43 -12.74
CA VAL A 131 -8.10 -15.08 -13.08
C VAL A 131 -8.17 -14.18 -11.83
N ALA A 132 -8.60 -14.72 -10.68
CA ALA A 132 -8.60 -14.00 -9.42
C ALA A 132 -7.18 -13.56 -9.04
N PHE A 133 -6.20 -14.45 -9.19
CA PHE A 133 -4.80 -14.18 -8.87
C PHE A 133 -4.17 -13.18 -9.85
N GLY A 134 -4.40 -13.36 -11.16
CA GLY A 134 -3.87 -12.45 -12.19
C GLY A 134 -4.41 -11.02 -12.05
N THR A 135 -5.71 -10.87 -11.81
CA THR A 135 -6.33 -9.54 -11.61
C THR A 135 -5.94 -8.91 -10.27
N THR A 136 -5.90 -9.69 -9.19
CA THR A 136 -5.46 -9.23 -7.87
C THR A 136 -4.01 -8.73 -7.91
N ALA A 137 -3.10 -9.46 -8.54
CA ALA A 137 -1.69 -9.05 -8.66
C ALA A 137 -1.51 -7.71 -9.40
N VAL A 138 -2.33 -7.43 -10.41
CA VAL A 138 -2.33 -6.12 -11.11
C VAL A 138 -2.79 -5.00 -10.18
N VAL A 139 -3.88 -5.21 -9.44
CA VAL A 139 -4.43 -4.21 -8.50
C VAL A 139 -3.47 -3.95 -7.35
N GLU A 140 -2.89 -5.00 -6.75
CA GLU A 140 -1.89 -4.86 -5.68
C GLU A 140 -0.67 -4.06 -6.14
N SER A 141 -0.15 -4.39 -7.33
CA SER A 141 0.99 -3.67 -7.92
C SER A 141 0.63 -2.21 -8.18
N ARG A 142 -0.59 -1.93 -8.64
CA ARG A 142 -1.01 -0.55 -8.93
C ARG A 142 -1.10 0.30 -7.67
N VAL A 143 -1.62 -0.24 -6.57
CA VAL A 143 -1.64 0.46 -5.28
C VAL A 143 -0.22 0.75 -4.80
N ARG A 144 0.71 -0.21 -4.93
CA ARG A 144 2.11 0.02 -4.53
C ARG A 144 2.75 1.12 -5.37
N ILE A 145 2.53 1.11 -6.69
CA ILE A 145 3.05 2.12 -7.63
C ILE A 145 2.49 3.51 -7.32
N GLU A 146 1.18 3.64 -7.10
CA GLU A 146 0.52 4.94 -6.97
C GLU A 146 0.47 5.49 -5.56
N HIS A 147 0.44 4.63 -4.55
CA HIS A 147 0.22 5.03 -3.17
C HIS A 147 1.37 4.72 -2.23
N ALA A 148 2.46 4.17 -2.76
CA ALA A 148 3.66 3.84 -1.97
C ALA A 148 3.37 2.85 -0.81
N VAL A 149 2.28 2.07 -0.89
CA VAL A 149 1.85 1.15 0.16
C VAL A 149 1.80 -0.28 -0.38
N TRP A 150 2.44 -1.19 0.33
CA TRP A 150 2.25 -2.62 0.18
C TRP A 150 0.82 -2.97 0.56
N THR A 151 0.10 -3.56 -0.38
CA THR A 151 -1.26 -4.06 -0.16
C THR A 151 -1.32 -5.53 -0.53
N VAL A 152 -1.79 -6.33 0.42
CA VAL A 152 -2.10 -7.74 0.23
C VAL A 152 -3.61 -7.83 0.18
N ARG A 153 -4.17 -8.27 -0.94
CA ARG A 153 -5.61 -8.46 -1.18
C ARG A 153 -5.97 -9.94 -1.22
N SER A 154 -7.25 -10.23 -1.04
CA SER A 154 -7.75 -11.61 -1.04
C SER A 154 -8.30 -11.99 -2.39
N GLU A 155 -7.66 -12.97 -3.03
CA GLU A 155 -8.19 -13.61 -4.23
C GLU A 155 -9.53 -14.29 -3.94
N GLY A 156 -9.72 -14.81 -2.72
CA GLY A 156 -10.98 -15.42 -2.29
C GLY A 156 -12.12 -14.42 -2.20
N ASP A 157 -11.84 -13.17 -1.80
CA ASP A 157 -12.86 -12.14 -1.67
C ASP A 157 -13.50 -11.83 -3.02
N THR A 158 -12.69 -11.74 -4.08
CA THR A 158 -13.19 -11.53 -5.44
C THR A 158 -13.70 -12.80 -6.11
N HIS A 159 -13.12 -13.96 -5.83
CA HIS A 159 -13.56 -15.25 -6.38
C HIS A 159 -14.89 -15.71 -5.77
N ASP A 160 -14.94 -15.89 -4.45
CA ASP A 160 -16.10 -16.40 -3.73
C ASP A 160 -17.21 -15.34 -3.64
N GLY A 161 -16.83 -14.06 -3.62
CA GLY A 161 -17.77 -12.93 -3.68
C GLY A 161 -18.52 -12.81 -5.01
N GLN A 162 -18.06 -13.51 -6.05
CA GLN A 162 -18.80 -13.71 -7.31
C GLN A 162 -19.65 -14.99 -7.31
N GLY A 163 -19.63 -15.77 -6.22
CA GLY A 163 -20.34 -17.05 -6.11
C GLY A 163 -19.65 -18.20 -6.84
N LEU A 164 -18.38 -18.05 -7.22
CA LEU A 164 -17.60 -19.08 -7.88
C LEU A 164 -17.13 -20.12 -6.85
N ARG A 165 -17.09 -21.39 -7.27
CA ARG A 165 -16.52 -22.50 -6.50
C ARG A 165 -15.14 -22.84 -7.05
N CYS A 166 -14.36 -23.58 -6.29
CA CYS A 166 -13.01 -24.03 -6.62
C CYS A 166 -12.88 -24.68 -8.01
N ALA A 167 -13.91 -25.39 -8.48
CA ALA A 167 -13.92 -26.02 -9.80
C ALA A 167 -14.41 -25.10 -10.93
N ASP A 168 -14.97 -23.95 -10.60
CA ASP A 168 -15.53 -23.01 -11.56
C ASP A 168 -14.41 -22.08 -12.08
N GLY A 169 -14.39 -21.84 -13.38
CA GLY A 169 -13.50 -20.86 -14.03
C GLY A 169 -14.25 -19.58 -14.41
N SER A 170 -13.53 -18.56 -14.86
CA SER A 170 -14.14 -17.29 -15.31
C SER A 170 -13.15 -16.50 -16.21
N TRP A 171 -13.42 -15.22 -16.50
CA TRP A 171 -12.66 -14.39 -17.46
C TRP A 171 -12.18 -13.07 -16.84
N PRO A 172 -11.10 -12.44 -17.35
CA PRO A 172 -10.52 -11.25 -16.72
C PRO A 172 -11.49 -10.09 -16.51
N ASN A 173 -12.37 -9.83 -17.49
CA ASN A 173 -13.33 -8.73 -17.43
C ASN A 173 -14.31 -8.86 -16.26
N THR A 174 -14.79 -10.06 -15.93
CA THR A 174 -15.76 -10.27 -14.83
C THR A 174 -15.16 -9.88 -13.48
N TYR A 175 -13.90 -10.27 -13.23
CA TYR A 175 -13.16 -9.90 -12.03
C TYR A 175 -12.89 -8.40 -11.97
N PHE A 176 -12.47 -7.80 -13.08
CA PHE A 176 -12.23 -6.36 -13.11
C PHE A 176 -13.54 -5.55 -12.92
N ASP A 177 -14.65 -5.96 -13.53
CA ASP A 177 -15.96 -5.35 -13.30
C ASP A 177 -16.41 -5.48 -11.85
N TRP A 178 -16.16 -6.65 -11.23
CA TRP A 178 -16.45 -6.86 -9.82
C TRP A 178 -15.59 -5.98 -8.91
N ILE A 179 -14.27 -5.90 -9.14
CA ILE A 179 -13.36 -5.07 -8.34
C ILE A 179 -13.72 -3.58 -8.49
N LYS A 180 -14.14 -3.15 -9.68
CA LYS A 180 -14.65 -1.79 -9.91
C LYS A 180 -15.90 -1.50 -9.06
N GLY A 181 -16.89 -2.39 -9.09
CA GLY A 181 -18.16 -2.18 -8.34
C GLY A 181 -18.01 -2.35 -6.83
N HIS A 182 -17.37 -3.43 -6.40
CA HIS A 182 -17.38 -3.91 -5.02
C HIS A 182 -16.06 -3.64 -4.28
N GLY A 183 -14.96 -3.47 -5.01
CA GLY A 183 -13.61 -3.45 -4.45
C GLY A 183 -13.16 -4.81 -3.94
N ILE A 184 -11.87 -4.95 -3.67
CA ILE A 184 -11.25 -6.17 -3.14
C ILE A 184 -10.67 -5.91 -1.73
N ALA A 185 -11.07 -6.73 -0.76
CA ALA A 185 -10.66 -6.64 0.64
C ALA A 185 -9.37 -7.43 0.91
N ASP A 186 -8.82 -7.27 2.11
CA ASP A 186 -7.63 -7.98 2.56
C ASP A 186 -7.95 -9.41 3.03
N PRO A 187 -6.96 -10.32 3.13
CA PRO A 187 -7.18 -11.69 3.58
C PRO A 187 -7.75 -11.85 5.00
N ALA A 188 -7.62 -10.86 5.90
CA ALA A 188 -8.25 -10.94 7.21
C ALA A 188 -9.77 -10.63 7.16
N CYS A 189 -10.26 -10.09 6.04
CA CYS A 189 -11.69 -9.92 5.79
C CYS A 189 -12.33 -11.22 5.29
N TRP A 190 -11.67 -11.88 4.33
CA TRP A 190 -12.06 -13.18 3.80
C TRP A 190 -10.81 -13.85 3.22
N PRO A 191 -10.28 -14.92 3.80
CA PRO A 191 -9.11 -15.62 3.25
C PRO A 191 -9.41 -16.29 1.92
N TYR A 192 -8.37 -16.67 1.18
CA TYR A 192 -8.54 -17.56 0.03
C TYR A 192 -8.72 -19.00 0.53
N HIS A 193 -9.81 -19.63 0.09
CA HIS A 193 -10.19 -20.98 0.48
C HIS A 193 -10.32 -21.89 -0.76
N THR A 194 -10.02 -23.18 -0.57
CA THR A 194 -10.11 -24.19 -1.62
C THR A 194 -11.21 -25.24 -1.36
N ASP A 195 -11.93 -25.10 -0.25
CA ASP A 195 -12.94 -26.03 0.26
C ASP A 195 -14.39 -25.62 -0.07
N ASN A 196 -14.58 -24.57 -0.86
CA ASN A 196 -15.88 -23.97 -1.17
C ASN A 196 -16.65 -23.49 0.07
N ALA A 197 -15.93 -22.95 1.05
CA ALA A 197 -16.55 -22.28 2.19
C ALA A 197 -17.60 -21.25 1.74
N PRO A 198 -18.81 -21.22 2.35
CA PRO A 198 -19.81 -20.22 2.03
C PRO A 198 -19.27 -18.81 2.28
N TYR A 199 -19.30 -17.96 1.26
CA TYR A 199 -18.78 -16.60 1.32
C TYR A 199 -19.41 -15.77 2.46
N ARG A 200 -18.60 -15.44 3.46
CA ARG A 200 -19.00 -14.72 4.68
C ARG A 200 -17.90 -13.75 5.10
N PRO A 201 -17.68 -12.66 4.34
CA PRO A 201 -16.68 -11.67 4.69
C PRO A 201 -17.04 -10.96 6.00
N THR A 202 -16.06 -10.31 6.62
CA THR A 202 -16.32 -9.48 7.81
C THR A 202 -17.33 -8.37 7.53
N ALA A 203 -18.10 -7.97 8.54
CA ALA A 203 -19.17 -6.99 8.39
C ALA A 203 -18.70 -5.60 7.92
N ASP A 204 -17.41 -5.29 8.11
CA ASP A 204 -16.75 -4.04 7.72
C ASP A 204 -16.01 -4.13 6.38
N ARG A 205 -16.26 -5.19 5.58
CA ARG A 205 -15.65 -5.40 4.26
C ARG A 205 -15.60 -4.12 3.42
N SER A 206 -16.70 -3.37 3.35
CA SER A 206 -16.83 -2.18 2.51
C SER A 206 -15.71 -1.16 2.75
N GLY A 207 -15.35 -0.91 4.02
CA GLY A 207 -14.28 0.03 4.35
C GLY A 207 -12.87 -0.55 4.31
N ARG A 208 -12.70 -1.85 4.05
CA ARG A 208 -11.39 -2.51 3.84
C ARG A 208 -10.93 -2.54 2.39
N THR A 209 -11.85 -2.30 1.46
CA THR A 209 -11.60 -2.56 0.05
C THR A 209 -10.59 -1.61 -0.59
N VAL A 210 -9.84 -2.12 -1.57
CA VAL A 210 -9.26 -1.33 -2.65
C VAL A 210 -10.20 -1.41 -3.85
N LYS A 211 -10.55 -0.27 -4.41
CA LYS A 211 -11.34 -0.11 -5.63
C LYS A 211 -10.47 0.52 -6.70
N MET A 212 -10.85 0.26 -7.94
CA MET A 212 -10.29 0.90 -9.12
C MET A 212 -11.40 1.56 -9.92
N ASP A 213 -11.07 2.63 -10.65
CA ASP A 213 -12.04 3.39 -11.45
C ASP A 213 -12.45 2.62 -12.72
N GLY A 214 -11.54 1.79 -13.23
CA GLY A 214 -11.73 0.98 -14.42
C GLY A 214 -10.44 0.35 -14.90
N TYR A 215 -10.54 -0.31 -16.06
CA TYR A 215 -9.45 -1.00 -16.72
C TYR A 215 -9.44 -0.69 -18.22
N THR A 216 -8.27 -0.86 -18.83
CA THR A 216 -8.04 -0.64 -20.26
C THR A 216 -7.67 -1.98 -20.91
N GLN A 217 -8.32 -2.30 -22.02
CA GLN A 217 -7.95 -3.41 -22.89
C GLN A 217 -6.84 -2.97 -23.84
N LEU A 218 -5.79 -3.77 -23.95
CA LEU A 218 -4.58 -3.47 -24.71
C LEU A 218 -4.41 -4.55 -25.78
N GLY A 219 -4.70 -4.21 -27.04
CA GLY A 219 -4.63 -5.13 -28.16
C GLY A 219 -3.22 -5.34 -28.69
N SER A 220 -2.59 -4.25 -29.15
CA SER A 220 -1.28 -4.34 -29.79
C SER A 220 -0.16 -4.62 -28.77
N THR A 221 0.83 -5.42 -29.17
CA THR A 221 2.05 -5.66 -28.37
C THR A 221 2.76 -4.35 -28.02
N ASP A 222 2.74 -3.36 -28.91
CA ASP A 222 3.35 -2.06 -28.66
C ASP A 222 2.62 -1.31 -27.54
N ASP A 223 1.28 -1.25 -27.56
CA ASP A 223 0.52 -0.59 -26.49
C ASP A 223 0.70 -1.29 -25.15
N GLN A 224 0.80 -2.62 -25.16
CA GLN A 224 1.08 -3.42 -23.95
C GLN A 224 2.47 -3.10 -23.37
N LYS A 225 3.51 -3.00 -24.20
CA LYS A 225 4.87 -2.61 -23.77
C LYS A 225 4.92 -1.17 -23.28
N ARG A 226 4.31 -0.23 -24.02
CA ARG A 226 4.20 1.18 -23.62
C ARG A 226 3.48 1.32 -22.28
N TRP A 227 2.42 0.55 -22.06
CA TRP A 227 1.70 0.50 -20.79
C TRP A 227 2.59 -0.04 -19.66
N LEU A 228 3.30 -1.14 -19.87
CA LEU A 228 4.22 -1.69 -18.88
C LEU A 228 5.33 -0.70 -18.52
N ASP A 229 5.84 0.09 -19.48
CA ASP A 229 6.86 1.11 -19.23
C ASP A 229 6.29 2.37 -18.55
N THR A 230 5.03 2.74 -18.76
CA THR A 230 4.52 4.05 -18.31
C THR A 230 3.39 3.99 -17.29
N VAL A 231 2.88 2.80 -16.95
CA VAL A 231 1.77 2.59 -16.02
C VAL A 231 2.04 1.49 -15.00
N GLY A 232 2.19 0.23 -15.43
CA GLY A 232 2.27 -0.90 -14.50
C GLY A 232 2.01 -2.27 -15.13
N PRO A 233 2.04 -3.34 -14.31
CA PRO A 233 1.68 -4.70 -14.73
C PRO A 233 0.28 -4.81 -15.36
N ILE A 234 0.09 -5.86 -16.17
CA ILE A 234 -1.17 -6.15 -16.90
C ILE A 234 -1.59 -7.62 -16.71
N SER A 235 -2.89 -7.89 -16.71
CA SER A 235 -3.43 -9.27 -16.69
C SER A 235 -3.51 -9.82 -18.11
N CYS A 236 -3.20 -11.10 -18.27
CA CYS A 236 -3.13 -11.78 -19.56
C CYS A 236 -3.57 -13.23 -19.42
N CYS A 237 -4.18 -13.79 -20.46
CA CYS A 237 -4.50 -15.21 -20.52
C CYS A 237 -3.71 -15.90 -21.64
N ILE A 238 -3.38 -17.17 -21.40
CA ILE A 238 -2.49 -18.00 -22.20
C ILE A 238 -3.09 -19.38 -22.38
N GLU A 239 -2.69 -20.07 -23.45
CA GLU A 239 -2.80 -21.53 -23.49
C GLU A 239 -1.75 -22.18 -22.60
N VAL A 240 -2.11 -23.34 -22.03
CA VAL A 240 -1.19 -24.14 -21.23
C VAL A 240 -0.97 -25.48 -21.94
N PRO A 241 0.12 -25.63 -22.70
CA PRO A 241 0.59 -26.93 -23.17
C PRO A 241 1.08 -27.81 -22.01
N ASP A 242 1.07 -29.12 -22.17
CA ASP A 242 1.45 -30.06 -21.09
C ASP A 242 2.88 -29.83 -20.56
N ASP A 243 3.80 -29.39 -21.40
CA ASP A 243 5.20 -29.14 -21.04
C ASP A 243 5.39 -27.83 -20.25
N PHE A 244 4.44 -26.89 -20.31
CA PHE A 244 4.46 -25.66 -19.53
C PHE A 244 4.42 -25.95 -18.02
N PHE A 245 3.71 -26.99 -17.59
CA PHE A 245 3.67 -27.39 -16.19
C PHE A 245 5.06 -27.75 -15.62
N ALA A 246 6.00 -28.18 -16.48
CA ALA A 246 7.35 -28.54 -16.10
C ALA A 246 8.35 -27.37 -16.13
N TYR A 247 7.95 -26.19 -16.60
CA TYR A 247 8.84 -25.04 -16.76
C TYR A 247 9.60 -24.73 -15.46
N ARG A 248 10.91 -24.46 -15.60
CA ARG A 248 11.79 -24.07 -14.50
C ARG A 248 12.48 -22.74 -14.76
N THR A 249 13.29 -22.64 -15.81
CA THR A 249 14.05 -21.43 -16.17
C THR A 249 14.24 -21.35 -17.68
N GLY A 250 14.73 -20.20 -18.16
CA GLY A 250 14.91 -19.92 -19.59
C GLY A 250 13.80 -19.05 -20.17
N VAL A 251 13.72 -18.96 -21.50
CA VAL A 251 12.56 -18.39 -22.21
C VAL A 251 11.75 -19.54 -22.74
N TYR A 252 10.53 -19.69 -22.24
CA TYR A 252 9.64 -20.77 -22.59
C TYR A 252 9.19 -20.67 -24.06
N HIS A 253 9.29 -21.81 -24.75
CA HIS A 253 8.78 -22.05 -26.10
C HIS A 253 8.09 -23.41 -26.10
N LYS A 254 6.89 -23.50 -26.66
CA LYS A 254 6.11 -24.74 -26.66
C LYS A 254 6.85 -25.83 -27.45
N THR A 255 7.00 -27.03 -26.88
CA THR A 255 7.61 -28.20 -27.57
C THR A 255 6.66 -29.37 -27.80
N VAL A 256 5.47 -29.33 -27.18
CA VAL A 256 4.43 -30.36 -27.33
C VAL A 256 3.17 -29.81 -28.00
N SER A 257 2.37 -30.69 -28.59
CA SER A 257 1.16 -30.31 -29.31
C SER A 257 -0.10 -30.26 -28.46
N HIS A 258 -0.18 -31.08 -27.39
CA HIS A 258 -1.36 -31.15 -26.54
C HIS A 258 -1.50 -29.87 -25.68
N ILE A 259 -2.70 -29.31 -25.65
CA ILE A 259 -3.08 -28.15 -24.86
C ILE A 259 -4.00 -28.62 -23.74
N ALA A 260 -3.59 -28.41 -22.49
CA ALA A 260 -4.36 -28.80 -21.31
C ALA A 260 -5.54 -27.86 -21.03
N GLY A 261 -5.44 -26.59 -21.43
CA GLY A 261 -6.50 -25.60 -21.27
C GLY A 261 -5.98 -24.16 -21.30
N LEU A 262 -6.76 -23.25 -20.73
CA LEU A 262 -6.46 -21.82 -20.67
C LEU A 262 -6.23 -21.35 -19.22
N HIS A 263 -5.32 -20.41 -19.06
CA HIS A 263 -4.87 -19.89 -17.76
C HIS A 263 -4.64 -18.40 -17.82
N CYS A 264 -4.72 -17.69 -16.71
CA CYS A 264 -4.34 -16.27 -16.66
C CYS A 264 -3.21 -16.02 -15.66
N VAL A 265 -2.36 -15.06 -16.01
CA VAL A 265 -1.17 -14.63 -15.29
C VAL A 265 -1.11 -13.10 -15.26
N ALA A 266 -0.28 -12.54 -14.39
CA ALA A 266 0.04 -11.11 -14.44
C ALA A 266 1.38 -10.90 -15.15
N ILE A 267 1.39 -10.21 -16.30
CA ILE A 267 2.62 -9.78 -16.95
C ILE A 267 3.19 -8.60 -16.16
N VAL A 268 4.37 -8.80 -15.59
CA VAL A 268 5.09 -7.82 -14.76
C VAL A 268 6.28 -7.21 -15.50
N GLY A 269 6.47 -7.55 -16.78
CA GLY A 269 7.59 -7.07 -17.56
C GLY A 269 7.73 -7.72 -18.93
N TYR A 270 8.76 -7.31 -19.66
CA TYR A 270 9.16 -7.86 -20.95
C TYR A 270 10.64 -7.58 -21.21
N SER A 271 11.23 -8.30 -22.17
CA SER A 271 12.60 -8.12 -22.64
C SER A 271 12.63 -8.30 -24.16
N ASP A 272 12.88 -7.22 -24.90
CA ASP A 272 13.11 -7.29 -26.34
C ASP A 272 14.41 -8.03 -26.70
N PRO A 273 15.54 -7.85 -25.97
CA PRO A 273 16.74 -8.64 -26.21
C PRO A 273 16.50 -10.15 -26.09
N ASP A 274 15.69 -10.58 -25.12
CA ASP A 274 15.35 -11.99 -24.91
C ASP A 274 14.08 -12.43 -25.68
N ARG A 275 13.42 -11.50 -26.37
CA ARG A 275 12.14 -11.68 -27.07
C ARG A 275 11.05 -12.34 -26.21
N CYS A 276 10.87 -11.87 -24.98
CA CYS A 276 9.95 -12.51 -24.03
C CYS A 276 9.10 -11.54 -23.19
N TRP A 277 7.94 -12.03 -22.75
CA TRP A 277 7.16 -11.51 -21.63
C TRP A 277 7.65 -12.09 -20.31
N ILE A 278 7.56 -11.34 -19.21
CA ILE A 278 7.85 -11.80 -17.85
C ILE A 278 6.53 -11.83 -17.09
N ALA A 279 6.10 -13.01 -16.63
CA ALA A 279 4.82 -13.19 -15.98
C ALA A 279 4.96 -13.77 -14.56
N LYS A 280 4.18 -13.22 -13.62
CA LYS A 280 3.92 -13.77 -12.29
C LYS A 280 2.81 -14.81 -12.42
N ASN A 281 3.12 -16.05 -12.03
CA ASN A 281 2.16 -17.14 -12.03
C ASN A 281 1.56 -17.37 -10.63
N SER A 282 0.52 -18.19 -10.54
CA SER A 282 -0.29 -18.49 -9.36
C SER A 282 -0.23 -19.96 -8.95
N TRP A 283 0.88 -20.65 -9.23
CA TRP A 283 1.11 -22.05 -8.85
C TRP A 283 2.18 -22.20 -7.76
N GLY A 284 2.34 -21.15 -6.94
CA GLY A 284 3.31 -21.12 -5.85
C GLY A 284 4.76 -20.89 -6.31
N ARG A 285 5.62 -20.60 -5.33
CA ARG A 285 7.04 -20.29 -5.57
C ARG A 285 7.89 -21.47 -5.99
N ALA A 286 7.42 -22.69 -5.75
CA ALA A 286 8.14 -23.91 -6.09
C ALA A 286 8.10 -24.20 -7.59
N TRP A 287 7.08 -23.69 -8.29
CA TRP A 287 6.94 -23.80 -9.73
C TRP A 287 7.74 -22.69 -10.46
N GLY A 288 8.28 -22.99 -11.64
CA GLY A 288 8.99 -22.01 -12.46
C GLY A 288 10.21 -21.38 -11.79
N ASP A 289 10.49 -20.15 -12.17
CA ASP A 289 11.60 -19.34 -11.65
C ASP A 289 11.11 -18.55 -10.43
N GLY A 290 10.99 -19.23 -9.30
CA GLY A 290 10.44 -18.65 -8.07
C GLY A 290 8.96 -18.25 -8.18
N GLY A 291 8.20 -18.93 -9.04
CA GLY A 291 6.81 -18.61 -9.36
C GLY A 291 6.61 -17.67 -10.54
N TYR A 292 7.69 -17.32 -11.25
CA TYR A 292 7.66 -16.51 -12.47
C TYR A 292 8.02 -17.36 -13.68
N VAL A 293 7.66 -16.86 -14.86
CA VAL A 293 8.00 -17.46 -16.15
C VAL A 293 8.36 -16.37 -17.16
N ARG A 294 9.33 -16.66 -18.02
CA ARG A 294 9.57 -15.88 -19.23
C ARG A 294 8.98 -16.62 -20.42
N ILE A 295 8.11 -15.97 -21.18
CA ILE A 295 7.34 -16.59 -22.27
C ILE A 295 7.73 -15.89 -23.56
N GLY A 296 8.17 -16.63 -24.58
CA GLY A 296 8.52 -16.05 -25.88
C GLY A 296 7.37 -15.24 -26.48
N TYR A 297 7.67 -14.15 -27.19
CA TYR A 297 6.64 -13.41 -27.94
C TYR A 297 5.95 -14.31 -28.97
N GLY A 298 4.62 -14.22 -29.07
CA GLY A 298 3.79 -15.06 -29.93
C GLY A 298 3.61 -16.50 -29.47
N GLU A 299 4.27 -16.94 -28.40
CA GLU A 299 4.09 -18.29 -27.86
C GLU A 299 2.74 -18.44 -27.17
N ILE A 300 2.20 -19.66 -27.17
CA ILE A 300 1.00 -20.06 -26.41
C ILE A 300 -0.18 -19.08 -26.50
N ARG A 301 -0.34 -18.46 -27.68
CA ARG A 301 -1.38 -17.46 -28.00
C ARG A 301 -1.38 -16.23 -27.08
N ILE A 302 -0.26 -15.95 -26.38
CA ILE A 302 -0.16 -14.86 -25.40
C ILE A 302 -0.43 -13.46 -26.00
N ASP A 303 -0.19 -13.32 -27.31
CA ASP A 303 -0.38 -12.07 -28.05
C ASP A 303 -1.63 -12.09 -28.95
N GLU A 304 -2.44 -13.15 -28.92
CA GLU A 304 -3.69 -13.24 -29.66
C GLU A 304 -4.87 -12.59 -28.93
N PHE A 305 -4.76 -12.41 -27.62
CA PHE A 305 -5.79 -11.83 -26.77
C PHE A 305 -5.38 -10.46 -26.22
N ALA A 306 -6.37 -9.58 -26.04
CA ALA A 306 -6.19 -8.33 -25.36
C ALA A 306 -5.75 -8.55 -23.91
N LYS A 307 -4.85 -7.69 -23.43
CA LYS A 307 -4.36 -7.68 -22.05
C LYS A 307 -5.01 -6.53 -21.29
N TYR A 308 -5.09 -6.63 -19.97
CA TYR A 308 -5.89 -5.70 -19.16
C TYR A 308 -5.02 -4.94 -18.17
N GLY A 309 -5.02 -3.61 -18.26
CA GLY A 309 -4.28 -2.72 -17.37
C GLY A 309 -5.20 -1.86 -16.49
N VAL A 310 -4.72 -1.43 -15.32
CA VAL A 310 -5.44 -0.55 -14.38
C VAL A 310 -4.68 0.77 -14.20
N LEU A 311 -5.37 1.91 -14.30
CA LEU A 311 -4.78 3.25 -14.18
C LEU A 311 -4.81 3.82 -12.77
N SER A 312 -5.90 3.63 -12.05
CA SER A 312 -6.16 4.33 -10.79
C SER A 312 -6.79 3.37 -9.78
N THR A 313 -6.39 3.55 -8.52
CA THR A 313 -6.92 2.84 -7.37
C THR A 313 -7.10 3.84 -6.24
N ASN A 314 -7.89 3.51 -5.23
CA ASN A 314 -7.77 4.18 -3.94
C ASN A 314 -6.65 3.55 -3.07
N PRO A 315 -6.05 4.29 -2.13
CA PRO A 315 -5.05 3.78 -1.21
C PRO A 315 -5.68 2.71 -0.33
N ASP A 316 -4.88 1.73 0.11
CA ASP A 316 -5.36 0.66 0.99
C ASP A 316 -5.68 1.21 2.40
N PRO A 317 -6.97 1.32 2.78
CA PRO A 317 -7.35 1.84 4.09
C PRO A 317 -6.97 0.86 5.21
N TRP A 318 -6.95 -0.45 4.91
CA TRP A 318 -6.59 -1.48 5.89
C TRP A 318 -5.14 -1.29 6.32
N THR A 319 -4.21 -1.11 5.39
CA THR A 319 -2.80 -0.95 5.79
C THR A 319 -2.54 0.43 6.39
N LYS A 320 -3.08 1.53 5.83
CA LYS A 320 -2.74 2.89 6.29
C LYS A 320 -3.19 3.23 7.72
N ARG A 321 -4.37 2.76 8.16
CA ARG A 321 -4.95 3.12 9.48
C ARG A 321 -4.09 2.81 10.70
N ARG A 322 -3.12 1.89 10.53
CA ARG A 322 -2.27 1.37 11.61
C ARG A 322 -0.82 1.86 11.56
N LEU A 323 -0.40 2.43 10.43
CA LEU A 323 0.97 2.87 10.21
C LEU A 323 1.17 4.37 10.46
N HIS A 324 0.08 5.13 10.63
CA HIS A 324 0.11 6.58 10.77
C HIS A 324 -0.50 7.04 12.10
N ASN A 325 -0.10 8.24 12.54
CA ASN A 325 -0.65 8.92 13.70
C ASN A 325 -0.50 10.44 13.56
N GLY A 326 -1.05 11.21 14.50
CA GLY A 326 -1.11 12.67 14.45
C GLY A 326 -2.40 13.16 13.84
N ASN A 327 -2.40 14.40 13.39
CA ASN A 327 -3.60 15.10 12.94
C ASN A 327 -3.79 15.13 11.43
N LEU A 328 -2.99 14.38 10.67
CA LEU A 328 -2.92 14.40 9.21
C LEU A 328 -3.12 12.98 8.66
N TYR A 329 -3.97 12.83 7.66
CA TYR A 329 -4.27 11.55 7.03
C TYR A 329 -4.40 11.71 5.51
N GLU A 330 -3.86 10.77 4.74
CA GLU A 330 -4.11 10.71 3.28
C GLU A 330 -5.35 9.87 3.00
N SER A 331 -6.41 10.52 2.55
CA SER A 331 -7.68 9.87 2.24
C SER A 331 -7.73 9.34 0.81
N GLY A 332 -8.62 8.38 0.59
CA GLY A 332 -8.93 7.86 -0.74
C GLY A 332 -9.99 8.65 -1.51
N ASN A 333 -10.25 9.91 -1.13
CA ASN A 333 -11.22 10.76 -1.81
C ASN A 333 -10.53 11.70 -2.84
N GLY A 334 -11.34 12.52 -3.52
CA GLY A 334 -10.88 13.38 -4.61
C GLY A 334 -10.68 12.62 -5.93
N ALA A 335 -10.40 13.35 -7.00
CA ALA A 335 -10.36 12.80 -8.35
C ALA A 335 -9.24 11.76 -8.60
N THR A 336 -8.21 11.73 -7.75
CA THR A 336 -7.10 10.77 -7.86
C THR A 336 -6.87 9.96 -6.58
N HIS A 337 -7.85 9.96 -5.68
CA HIS A 337 -7.84 9.19 -4.43
C HIS A 337 -6.63 9.42 -3.51
N ARG A 338 -6.19 10.66 -3.34
CA ARG A 338 -4.98 10.94 -2.55
C ARG A 338 -4.99 12.28 -1.84
N ASN A 339 -6.14 12.87 -1.57
CA ASN A 339 -6.21 14.14 -0.84
C ASN A 339 -5.72 13.98 0.60
N PHE A 340 -5.29 15.09 1.19
CA PHE A 340 -4.99 15.10 2.63
C PHE A 340 -6.15 15.67 3.42
N GLU A 341 -6.32 15.12 4.62
CA GLU A 341 -7.30 15.50 5.60
C GLU A 341 -6.55 15.83 6.89
N MET A 342 -6.90 16.95 7.51
CA MET A 342 -6.22 17.41 8.70
C MET A 342 -7.19 17.98 9.71
N LEU A 343 -6.98 17.69 10.98
CA LEU A 343 -7.72 18.31 12.08
C LEU A 343 -6.81 19.24 12.89
N ALA A 344 -7.32 20.37 13.36
CA ALA A 344 -6.53 21.26 14.21
C ALA A 344 -7.40 21.97 15.24
N THR A 345 -6.77 22.44 16.31
CA THR A 345 -7.45 23.11 17.41
C THR A 345 -7.46 24.62 17.19
N ALA A 346 -8.64 25.11 16.85
CA ALA A 346 -8.90 26.52 16.63
C ALA A 346 -9.13 27.30 17.92
N GLU A 347 -9.23 28.62 17.78
CA GLU A 347 -9.65 29.50 18.86
C GLU A 347 -10.99 29.06 19.48
N GLY A 348 -11.13 29.27 20.78
CA GLY A 348 -12.30 28.78 21.52
C GLY A 348 -12.37 27.27 21.66
N ARG A 349 -11.26 26.56 21.43
CA ARG A 349 -11.11 25.09 21.61
C ARG A 349 -12.00 24.24 20.71
N ARG A 350 -12.41 24.83 19.58
CA ARG A 350 -13.06 24.09 18.49
C ARG A 350 -12.02 23.27 17.74
N ILE A 351 -12.48 22.20 17.11
CA ILE A 351 -11.70 21.43 16.16
C ILE A 351 -12.11 21.87 14.76
N ARG A 352 -11.13 22.28 13.96
CA ARG A 352 -11.30 22.65 12.56
C ARG A 352 -10.80 21.51 11.67
N HIS A 353 -11.63 21.14 10.70
CA HIS A 353 -11.29 20.16 9.67
C HIS A 353 -10.86 20.87 8.39
N TRP A 354 -9.64 20.56 7.96
CA TRP A 354 -8.99 21.02 6.74
C TRP A 354 -8.83 19.87 5.75
N TRP A 355 -8.79 20.20 4.47
CA TRP A 355 -8.44 19.25 3.41
C TRP A 355 -7.54 19.91 2.36
N ARG A 356 -6.72 19.10 1.67
CA ARG A 356 -5.84 19.53 0.58
C ARG A 356 -6.23 18.81 -0.70
N ASP A 357 -6.54 19.59 -1.74
CA ASP A 357 -6.73 19.04 -3.09
C ASP A 357 -5.37 18.70 -3.68
N ASN A 358 -5.07 17.40 -3.78
CA ASN A 358 -3.80 16.92 -4.32
C ASN A 358 -3.78 16.79 -5.85
N THR A 359 -4.84 17.26 -6.52
CA THR A 359 -4.93 17.34 -7.98
C THR A 359 -4.82 18.75 -8.53
N ALA A 360 -5.13 19.75 -7.70
CA ALA A 360 -5.08 21.15 -8.11
C ALA A 360 -3.66 21.71 -8.06
N THR A 361 -3.35 22.58 -9.03
CA THR A 361 -2.07 23.29 -9.08
C THR A 361 -1.83 24.07 -7.78
N GLY A 362 -0.65 23.89 -7.19
CA GLY A 362 -0.27 24.56 -5.94
C GLY A 362 -0.80 23.90 -4.67
N PHE A 363 -1.49 22.75 -4.77
CA PHE A 363 -1.95 21.93 -3.64
C PHE A 363 -2.68 22.75 -2.55
N PRO A 364 -3.75 23.48 -2.91
CA PRO A 364 -4.43 24.39 -2.00
C PRO A 364 -5.07 23.65 -0.83
N TRP A 365 -5.01 24.28 0.35
CA TRP A 365 -5.73 23.85 1.54
C TRP A 365 -7.04 24.63 1.68
N ALA A 366 -8.09 23.95 2.11
CA ALA A 366 -9.39 24.55 2.37
C ALA A 366 -10.01 24.00 3.67
N GLN A 367 -10.88 24.80 4.28
CA GLN A 367 -11.63 24.41 5.46
C GLN A 367 -12.91 23.68 5.06
N ALA A 368 -13.21 22.56 5.72
CA ALA A 368 -14.42 21.78 5.53
C ALA A 368 -15.49 22.12 6.59
N SER A 369 -15.13 22.00 7.87
CA SER A 369 -16.08 22.18 8.99
C SER A 369 -15.40 22.50 10.32
N GLU A 370 -16.18 22.86 11.34
CA GLU A 370 -15.73 22.96 12.73
C GLU A 370 -16.70 22.21 13.66
N PHE A 371 -16.16 21.59 14.71
CA PHE A 371 -16.90 20.79 15.69
C PHE A 371 -16.18 20.74 17.04
N GLY A 372 -16.84 20.24 18.09
CA GLY A 372 -16.29 20.24 19.45
C GLY A 372 -16.10 21.65 20.05
N LEU A 373 -15.82 21.72 21.35
CA LEU A 373 -15.65 22.96 22.11
C LEU A 373 -14.62 22.86 23.25
N ASP A 374 -13.95 21.72 23.39
CA ASP A 374 -13.17 21.37 24.57
C ASP A 374 -11.76 20.83 24.24
N ALA A 375 -11.29 20.97 23.00
CA ALA A 375 -9.99 20.47 22.60
C ALA A 375 -8.85 21.27 23.23
N ALA A 376 -8.17 20.67 24.21
CA ALA A 376 -7.03 21.27 24.93
C ALA A 376 -5.72 21.16 24.14
N CYS A 377 -5.63 20.24 23.18
CA CYS A 377 -4.50 20.06 22.28
C CYS A 377 -4.98 19.66 20.88
N CYS A 378 -4.07 19.67 19.90
CA CYS A 378 -4.38 19.16 18.56
C CYS A 378 -4.91 17.72 18.65
N PRO A 379 -6.02 17.40 17.96
CA PRO A 379 -6.58 16.07 17.92
C PRO A 379 -5.70 15.11 17.10
N THR A 380 -5.82 13.82 17.37
CA THR A 380 -5.37 12.77 16.46
C THR A 380 -6.47 12.34 15.52
N LEU A 381 -6.12 11.97 14.28
CA LEU A 381 -7.01 11.60 13.19
C LEU A 381 -6.60 10.25 12.60
N THR A 382 -7.56 9.37 12.36
CA THR A 382 -7.36 8.16 11.55
C THR A 382 -8.60 7.86 10.70
N SER A 383 -8.46 7.01 9.69
CA SER A 383 -9.61 6.47 8.94
C SER A 383 -9.85 5.01 9.33
N THR A 384 -11.11 4.58 9.28
CA THR A 384 -11.49 3.24 9.73
C THR A 384 -12.02 2.34 8.64
N THR A 385 -12.16 1.07 8.98
CA THR A 385 -12.85 0.10 8.13
C THR A 385 -14.38 0.23 8.19
N PHE A 386 -14.93 1.06 9.08
CA PHE A 386 -16.36 1.36 9.11
C PHE A 386 -16.68 2.48 8.11
N ASN A 387 -17.12 2.10 6.90
CA ASN A 387 -17.48 3.06 5.84
C ASN A 387 -16.37 4.09 5.51
N ARG A 388 -15.11 3.80 5.86
CA ARG A 388 -13.99 4.74 5.72
C ARG A 388 -14.17 6.06 6.48
N ASN A 389 -14.99 6.04 7.53
CA ASN A 389 -15.19 7.18 8.41
C ASN A 389 -13.84 7.67 8.96
N PHE A 390 -13.74 8.98 9.14
CA PHE A 390 -12.64 9.53 9.93
C PHE A 390 -13.00 9.52 11.39
N GLU A 391 -12.03 9.23 12.24
CA GLU A 391 -12.18 9.18 13.68
C GLU A 391 -11.15 10.11 14.30
N SER A 392 -11.56 10.78 15.37
CA SER A 392 -10.73 11.73 16.09
C SER A 392 -10.78 11.48 17.59
N VAL A 393 -9.62 11.60 18.22
CA VAL A 393 -9.50 11.60 19.68
C VAL A 393 -8.66 12.80 20.11
N HIS A 394 -9.09 13.51 21.15
CA HIS A 394 -8.35 14.62 21.74
C HIS A 394 -8.41 14.64 23.27
N LEU A 395 -7.47 15.38 23.87
CA LEU A 395 -7.49 15.73 25.29
C LEU A 395 -8.46 16.88 25.53
N THR A 396 -9.31 16.75 26.55
CA THR A 396 -10.22 17.82 26.98
C THR A 396 -9.61 18.72 28.05
N ASP A 397 -10.15 19.92 28.24
CA ASP A 397 -9.77 20.84 29.35
C ASP A 397 -9.94 20.21 30.74
N ALA A 398 -10.86 19.25 30.87
CA ALA A 398 -11.13 18.56 32.11
C ALA A 398 -10.18 17.37 32.36
N GLY A 399 -9.15 17.18 31.52
CA GLY A 399 -8.21 16.06 31.65
C GLY A 399 -8.85 14.71 31.32
N ARG A 400 -9.78 14.68 30.35
CA ARG A 400 -10.40 13.46 29.80
C ARG A 400 -10.03 13.28 28.34
N LEU A 401 -10.41 12.15 27.75
CA LEU A 401 -10.38 11.94 26.31
C LEU A 401 -11.77 12.09 25.71
N HIS A 402 -11.86 12.60 24.48
CA HIS A 402 -13.14 12.79 23.79
C HIS A 402 -13.01 12.23 22.37
N HIS A 403 -13.95 11.37 21.99
CA HIS A 403 -14.01 10.70 20.69
C HIS A 403 -15.02 11.39 19.78
N TRP A 404 -14.66 11.59 18.51
CA TRP A 404 -15.52 12.13 17.44
C TRP A 404 -15.36 11.31 16.18
N TRP A 405 -16.39 11.26 15.33
CA TRP A 405 -16.32 10.54 14.05
C TRP A 405 -17.07 11.26 12.92
N LEU A 406 -16.47 11.29 11.74
CA LEU A 406 -17.06 11.83 10.52
C LEU A 406 -17.80 10.73 9.78
N ASP A 407 -19.12 10.87 9.64
CA ASP A 407 -19.89 10.08 8.69
C ASP A 407 -19.57 10.57 7.28
N GLN A 408 -18.81 9.77 6.51
CA GLN A 408 -18.45 10.12 5.12
C GLN A 408 -19.67 10.32 4.22
N ASN A 409 -20.79 9.64 4.51
CA ASN A 409 -21.99 9.74 3.67
C ASN A 409 -22.72 11.06 3.86
N SER A 410 -22.82 11.55 5.10
CA SER A 410 -23.50 12.82 5.41
C SER A 410 -22.56 14.01 5.51
N GLY A 411 -21.24 13.79 5.60
CA GLY A 411 -20.23 14.82 5.82
C GLY A 411 -20.30 15.45 7.21
N LYS A 412 -20.92 14.77 8.20
CA LYS A 412 -21.13 15.31 9.54
C LYS A 412 -20.23 14.65 10.59
N TRP A 413 -19.59 15.48 11.40
CA TRP A 413 -18.92 15.06 12.63
C TRP A 413 -19.96 14.78 13.72
N ASN A 414 -19.85 13.61 14.34
CA ASN A 414 -20.71 13.11 15.38
C ASN A 414 -19.91 12.91 16.67
N ASP A 415 -20.53 13.24 17.80
CA ASP A 415 -19.96 13.08 19.13
C ASP A 415 -19.98 11.58 19.52
N GLY A 416 -18.80 11.00 19.74
CA GLY A 416 -18.59 9.63 20.20
C GLY A 416 -18.49 9.49 21.72
N GLY A 417 -18.54 10.59 22.45
CA GLY A 417 -18.55 10.68 23.90
C GLY A 417 -17.17 10.84 24.55
N ILE A 418 -17.22 11.22 25.82
CA ILE A 418 -16.04 11.38 26.69
C ILE A 418 -15.69 10.03 27.35
N PHE A 419 -14.40 9.69 27.34
CA PHE A 419 -13.86 8.45 27.89
C PHE A 419 -12.48 8.69 28.53
N GLY A 420 -11.80 7.59 28.89
CA GLY A 420 -10.43 7.65 29.37
C GLY A 420 -10.30 8.01 30.86
N PRO A 421 -9.07 8.22 31.35
CA PRO A 421 -8.79 8.49 32.75
C PRO A 421 -9.27 9.89 33.16
N ALA A 422 -9.42 10.13 34.46
CA ALA A 422 -9.86 11.42 35.01
C ALA A 422 -8.76 12.51 35.05
N ASN A 423 -7.53 12.15 34.70
CA ASN A 423 -6.35 12.99 34.79
C ASN A 423 -5.41 12.81 33.58
N ALA A 424 -5.96 12.62 32.39
CA ALA A 424 -5.19 12.67 31.14
C ALA A 424 -4.50 14.04 31.00
N ALA A 425 -3.27 14.04 30.47
CA ALA A 425 -2.43 15.24 30.47
C ALA A 425 -1.41 15.26 29.31
N GLY A 426 -1.74 14.70 28.16
CA GLY A 426 -0.87 14.71 26.98
C GLY A 426 -1.64 14.43 25.69
N VAL A 427 -0.96 14.58 24.55
CA VAL A 427 -1.54 14.25 23.24
C VAL A 427 -1.74 12.73 23.19
N PRO A 428 -2.94 12.23 22.84
CA PRO A 428 -3.17 10.81 22.67
C PRO A 428 -2.44 10.30 21.42
N GLY A 429 -1.94 9.07 21.44
CA GLY A 429 -1.69 8.30 20.23
C GLY A 429 -2.93 7.46 19.93
N PHE A 430 -3.42 7.47 18.69
CA PHE A 430 -4.68 6.82 18.31
C PHE A 430 -4.57 6.08 16.97
N ILE A 431 -4.95 4.81 16.94
CA ILE A 431 -5.04 3.98 15.72
C ILE A 431 -6.27 3.07 15.76
N GLN A 432 -6.62 2.49 14.61
CA GLN A 432 -7.46 1.28 14.56
C GLN A 432 -6.56 0.05 14.34
N SER A 433 -6.46 -0.85 15.32
CA SER A 433 -5.66 -2.08 15.22
C SER A 433 -6.36 -3.16 14.39
N ASN A 434 -5.71 -4.31 14.23
CA ASN A 434 -6.29 -5.53 13.66
C ASN A 434 -6.94 -6.46 14.71
N TYR A 435 -7.06 -6.04 15.98
CA TYR A 435 -7.71 -6.85 17.01
C TYR A 435 -9.22 -6.85 16.86
N GLY A 436 -9.79 -8.04 16.68
CA GLY A 436 -11.21 -8.21 16.38
C GLY A 436 -11.54 -7.84 14.92
N ALA A 437 -12.76 -8.14 14.50
CA ALA A 437 -13.33 -7.65 13.25
C ALA A 437 -14.45 -6.69 13.65
N PRO A 438 -14.33 -5.38 13.38
CA PRO A 438 -13.48 -4.70 12.37
C PRO A 438 -12.04 -4.34 12.75
N GLY A 439 -11.67 -4.43 14.02
CA GLY A 439 -10.44 -3.84 14.55
C GLY A 439 -10.78 -2.89 15.68
N ASN A 440 -10.08 -3.00 16.80
CA ASN A 440 -10.29 -2.14 17.96
C ASN A 440 -9.69 -0.75 17.72
N PHE A 441 -10.29 0.26 18.34
CA PHE A 441 -9.57 1.52 18.57
C PHE A 441 -8.58 1.33 19.69
N GLU A 442 -7.37 1.85 19.51
CA GLU A 442 -6.31 1.78 20.49
C GLU A 442 -5.83 3.18 20.79
N VAL A 443 -5.77 3.52 22.07
CA VAL A 443 -5.34 4.84 22.53
C VAL A 443 -4.26 4.67 23.60
N VAL A 444 -3.19 5.45 23.50
CA VAL A 444 -2.23 5.63 24.60
C VAL A 444 -2.15 7.11 24.94
N VAL A 445 -2.27 7.44 26.22
CA VAL A 445 -2.17 8.83 26.70
C VAL A 445 -1.34 8.90 27.98
N ARG A 446 -0.66 10.03 28.18
CA ARG A 446 0.00 10.38 29.44
C ARG A 446 -1.02 10.77 30.52
N LEU A 447 -0.81 10.29 31.74
CA LEU A 447 -1.50 10.75 32.95
C LEU A 447 -0.74 11.90 33.62
N GLY A 448 -1.44 12.71 34.42
CA GLY A 448 -0.84 13.80 35.21
C GLY A 448 0.29 13.34 36.14
N THR A 449 0.31 12.07 36.53
CA THR A 449 1.37 11.44 37.34
C THR A 449 2.67 11.14 36.57
N GLY A 450 2.71 11.33 35.25
CA GLY A 450 3.88 11.07 34.42
C GLY A 450 4.08 9.62 33.98
N VAL A 451 3.03 8.80 34.04
CA VAL A 451 2.97 7.46 33.42
C VAL A 451 2.08 7.50 32.17
N LEU A 452 2.20 6.49 31.31
CA LEU A 452 1.31 6.26 30.18
C LEU A 452 0.21 5.27 30.58
N GLN A 453 -0.95 5.38 29.94
CA GLN A 453 -2.03 4.40 30.05
C GLN A 453 -2.55 4.02 28.67
N HIS A 454 -2.66 2.72 28.42
CA HIS A 454 -3.32 2.16 27.24
C HIS A 454 -4.83 2.02 27.48
N TRP A 455 -5.62 2.29 26.44
CA TRP A 455 -7.07 2.12 26.38
C TRP A 455 -7.43 1.49 25.04
N TRP A 456 -8.52 0.72 24.99
CA TRP A 456 -9.07 0.24 23.72
C TRP A 456 -10.58 0.36 23.68
N ARG A 457 -11.14 0.38 22.47
CA ARG A 457 -12.58 0.31 22.24
C ARG A 457 -12.91 -0.88 21.35
N ASP A 458 -13.89 -1.66 21.79
CA ASP A 458 -14.50 -2.74 21.01
C ASP A 458 -16.03 -2.58 20.96
N GLY A 459 -16.75 -3.63 20.55
CA GLY A 459 -18.22 -3.62 20.50
C GLY A 459 -18.89 -3.43 21.87
N GLY A 460 -18.17 -3.64 22.98
CA GLY A 460 -18.63 -3.43 24.35
C GLY A 460 -18.36 -2.03 24.91
N GLY A 461 -17.64 -1.16 24.16
CA GLY A 461 -17.30 0.19 24.59
C GLY A 461 -15.82 0.37 24.91
N TRP A 462 -15.49 1.39 25.71
CA TRP A 462 -14.12 1.74 26.07
C TRP A 462 -13.65 0.99 27.32
N HIS A 463 -12.41 0.49 27.27
CA HIS A 463 -11.79 -0.29 28.33
C HIS A 463 -10.44 0.30 28.73
N ALA A 464 -10.17 0.30 30.04
CA ALA A 464 -8.90 0.70 30.58
C ALA A 464 -7.90 -0.46 30.53
N GLY A 465 -6.73 -0.20 29.95
CA GLY A 465 -5.59 -1.12 29.93
C GLY A 465 -4.53 -0.78 30.95
N PRO A 466 -3.37 -1.44 30.86
CA PRO A 466 -2.28 -1.27 31.80
C PRO A 466 -1.69 0.14 31.75
N THR A 467 -1.16 0.57 32.89
CA THR A 467 -0.26 1.72 32.97
C THR A 467 1.19 1.25 32.83
N PHE A 468 2.02 2.09 32.23
CA PHE A 468 3.44 1.79 32.00
C PHE A 468 4.27 3.06 31.84
N GLY A 469 5.59 2.92 31.88
CA GLY A 469 6.52 4.05 31.87
C GLY A 469 6.52 4.86 33.16
N SER A 470 7.45 5.80 33.24
CA SER A 470 7.57 6.72 34.37
C SER A 470 8.27 8.00 33.91
N HIS A 471 8.08 9.10 34.64
CA HIS A 471 8.73 10.39 34.36
C HIS A 471 8.50 10.91 32.92
N VAL A 472 7.39 10.53 32.30
CA VAL A 472 6.99 11.05 31.00
C VAL A 472 6.57 12.52 31.18
N ALA A 473 7.16 13.41 30.40
CA ALA A 473 6.80 14.83 30.34
C ALA A 473 5.74 15.08 29.27
N PHE A 474 5.91 14.46 28.09
CA PHE A 474 4.99 14.60 26.98
C PHE A 474 4.73 13.23 26.33
N SER A 475 3.46 12.82 26.24
CA SER A 475 3.04 11.83 25.24
C SER A 475 2.71 12.57 23.95
N GLY A 476 3.02 11.91 22.84
CA GLY A 476 2.70 12.41 21.51
C GLY A 476 1.88 11.41 20.72
N ALA A 477 1.45 11.88 19.55
CA ALA A 477 0.72 11.09 18.58
C ALA A 477 1.70 10.14 17.85
N SER A 478 2.15 9.10 18.56
CA SER A 478 3.25 8.23 18.11
C SER A 478 2.89 6.74 18.12
N LEU A 479 1.64 6.40 18.44
CA LEU A 479 1.20 5.01 18.48
C LEU A 479 1.05 4.47 17.06
N VAL A 480 1.71 3.37 16.74
CA VAL A 480 1.48 2.61 15.50
C VAL A 480 1.39 1.12 15.81
N GLN A 481 0.72 0.36 14.94
CA GLN A 481 0.85 -1.09 14.93
C GLN A 481 1.76 -1.49 13.77
N SER A 482 2.96 -1.92 14.14
CA SER A 482 4.01 -2.30 13.21
C SER A 482 3.74 -3.64 12.52
N THR A 483 4.61 -4.01 11.59
CA THR A 483 4.63 -5.33 10.94
C THR A 483 5.50 -6.38 11.66
N TYR A 484 5.94 -6.13 12.90
CA TYR A 484 6.67 -7.13 13.68
C TYR A 484 5.77 -8.27 14.13
N GLY A 485 6.22 -9.51 13.93
CA GLY A 485 5.49 -10.69 14.35
C GLY A 485 4.28 -10.99 13.45
N THR A 486 3.32 -11.77 13.96
CA THR A 486 2.13 -12.15 13.17
C THR A 486 1.02 -11.13 13.33
N GLN A 487 0.77 -10.70 14.56
CA GLN A 487 -0.28 -9.74 14.87
C GLN A 487 0.16 -8.29 14.69
N GLY A 488 1.47 -8.02 14.59
CA GLY A 488 1.99 -6.67 14.53
C GLY A 488 2.08 -6.04 15.93
N ASN A 489 3.28 -5.66 16.37
CA ASN A 489 3.49 -5.02 17.68
C ASN A 489 2.92 -3.60 17.76
N PHE A 490 2.47 -3.19 18.94
CA PHE A 490 2.26 -1.75 19.20
C PHE A 490 3.56 -1.07 19.55
N GLU A 491 3.75 0.12 19.01
CA GLU A 491 5.01 0.87 19.07
C GLU A 491 4.68 2.33 19.36
N LEU A 492 5.45 2.96 20.25
CA LEU A 492 5.22 4.32 20.69
C LEU A 492 6.54 4.99 21.10
N VAL A 493 6.63 6.31 20.92
CA VAL A 493 7.70 7.13 21.49
C VAL A 493 7.10 8.24 22.35
N CYS A 494 7.69 8.49 23.51
CA CYS A 494 7.32 9.61 24.39
C CYS A 494 8.56 10.42 24.81
N THR A 495 8.35 11.65 25.27
CA THR A 495 9.42 12.51 25.80
C THR A 495 9.41 12.47 27.33
N LEU A 496 10.56 12.21 27.94
CA LEU A 496 10.76 12.16 29.38
C LEU A 496 11.09 13.56 29.96
N GLY A 497 10.94 13.72 31.28
CA GLY A 497 11.30 14.95 32.00
C GLY A 497 12.79 15.32 31.92
N THR A 498 13.65 14.37 31.51
CA THR A 498 15.07 14.62 31.23
C THR A 498 15.31 15.34 29.90
N GLY A 499 14.28 15.47 29.05
CA GLY A 499 14.41 15.98 27.68
C GLY A 499 14.93 14.94 26.67
N GLN A 500 15.01 13.67 27.06
CA GLN A 500 15.26 12.55 26.13
C GLN A 500 13.93 11.93 25.69
N MET A 501 13.92 11.29 24.52
CA MET A 501 12.81 10.46 24.06
C MET A 501 13.05 8.99 24.44
N GLN A 502 11.97 8.26 24.69
CA GLN A 502 12.00 6.82 24.95
C GLN A 502 11.04 6.08 24.03
N HIS A 503 11.55 5.07 23.34
CA HIS A 503 10.74 4.10 22.60
C HIS A 503 10.11 3.09 23.56
N TRP A 504 8.87 2.69 23.30
CA TRP A 504 8.12 1.64 24.00
C TRP A 504 7.45 0.73 22.98
N TRP A 505 7.37 -0.55 23.30
CA TRP A 505 6.75 -1.53 22.42
C TRP A 505 5.97 -2.58 23.21
N ARG A 506 4.98 -3.19 22.57
CA ARG A 506 4.16 -4.27 23.11
C ARG A 506 4.14 -5.44 22.13
N ASP A 507 4.69 -6.57 22.56
CA ASP A 507 4.60 -7.82 21.80
C ASP A 507 3.15 -8.30 21.75
N ASN A 508 2.57 -8.23 20.56
CA ASN A 508 1.16 -8.55 20.35
C ASN A 508 0.91 -10.02 20.05
N ASP A 509 1.97 -10.80 19.87
CA ASP A 509 1.96 -12.25 19.73
C ASP A 509 2.25 -12.96 21.07
N HIS A 510 3.01 -12.31 21.97
CA HIS A 510 3.47 -12.93 23.24
C HIS A 510 3.25 -12.04 24.47
N GLY A 511 2.16 -12.31 25.19
CA GLY A 511 1.92 -11.77 26.54
C GLY A 511 1.47 -10.31 26.62
N MET A 512 1.50 -9.54 25.53
CA MET A 512 0.92 -8.18 25.45
C MET A 512 1.41 -7.23 26.54
N VAL A 513 2.68 -7.35 26.94
CA VAL A 513 3.31 -6.50 27.97
C VAL A 513 4.09 -5.37 27.31
N TRP A 514 3.86 -4.13 27.77
CA TRP A 514 4.64 -2.97 27.36
C TRP A 514 6.06 -3.01 27.92
N ARG A 515 7.05 -2.81 27.05
CA ARG A 515 8.48 -2.88 27.38
C ARG A 515 9.19 -1.61 26.96
N PRO A 516 10.13 -1.10 27.78
CA PRO A 516 10.96 0.03 27.39
C PRO A 516 11.95 -0.40 26.32
N GLY A 517 12.07 0.42 25.28
CA GLY A 517 13.13 0.40 24.29
C GLY A 517 14.22 1.44 24.61
N PRO A 518 15.08 1.77 23.63
CA PRO A 518 16.20 2.68 23.83
C PRO A 518 15.75 4.12 24.14
N LEU A 519 16.60 4.81 24.91
CA LEU A 519 16.58 6.26 25.08
C LEU A 519 17.39 6.92 23.96
N PHE A 520 16.91 8.04 23.44
CA PHE A 520 17.59 8.79 22.38
C PHE A 520 17.18 10.27 22.38
N GLY A 521 17.96 11.09 21.68
CA GLY A 521 17.78 12.54 21.66
C GLY A 521 18.13 13.22 23.00
N SER A 522 18.08 14.54 23.00
CA SER A 522 18.36 15.40 24.16
C SER A 522 17.75 16.78 23.95
N GLY A 523 17.33 17.46 25.03
CA GLY A 523 16.76 18.81 24.95
C GLY A 523 15.39 18.87 24.24
N ILE A 524 14.69 17.74 24.16
CA ILE A 524 13.35 17.65 23.58
C ILE A 524 12.33 18.14 24.61
N ALA A 525 11.52 19.13 24.21
CA ALA A 525 10.56 19.79 25.10
C ALA A 525 9.12 19.72 24.57
N GLY A 526 8.82 18.76 23.69
CA GLY A 526 7.51 18.61 23.07
C GLY A 526 7.14 17.16 22.77
N PRO A 527 5.89 16.93 22.35
CA PRO A 527 5.40 15.61 21.97
C PRO A 527 5.96 15.18 20.59
N PRO A 528 6.42 13.93 20.44
CA PRO A 528 6.81 13.38 19.15
C PRO A 528 5.60 12.91 18.33
N VAL A 529 5.70 12.95 17.01
CA VAL A 529 4.78 12.28 16.09
C VAL A 529 5.55 11.21 15.34
N MET A 530 5.04 9.98 15.31
CA MET A 530 5.73 8.82 14.71
C MET A 530 4.80 8.05 13.78
N ILE A 531 5.37 7.58 12.67
CA ILE A 531 4.76 6.65 11.73
C ILE A 531 5.68 5.45 11.47
N GLN A 532 5.14 4.41 10.84
CA GLN A 532 5.94 3.40 10.14
C GLN A 532 5.84 3.61 8.63
N GLY A 533 6.92 4.07 8.01
CA GLY A 533 7.05 4.20 6.55
C GLY A 533 7.41 2.87 5.89
N GLN A 534 7.20 2.77 4.59
CA GLN A 534 7.48 1.58 3.79
C GLN A 534 8.57 1.79 2.74
N TYR A 535 9.22 2.95 2.74
CA TYR A 535 10.42 3.18 1.97
C TYR A 535 11.49 2.11 2.26
N GLY A 536 12.07 1.53 1.21
CA GLY A 536 13.10 0.48 1.32
C GLY A 536 12.59 -0.91 1.67
N MET A 537 11.29 -1.10 1.95
CA MET A 537 10.73 -2.44 2.14
C MET A 537 10.77 -3.23 0.82
N ALA A 538 11.51 -4.33 0.79
CA ALA A 538 11.65 -5.19 -0.40
C ALA A 538 10.37 -5.99 -0.73
N THR A 539 9.57 -6.32 0.28
CA THR A 539 8.32 -7.10 0.15
C THR A 539 7.30 -6.64 1.19
N GLU A 540 6.04 -7.01 0.98
CA GLU A 540 4.91 -6.76 1.88
C GLU A 540 5.08 -7.33 3.30
N ASN A 541 5.98 -8.30 3.48
CA ASN A 541 6.29 -8.93 4.76
C ASN A 541 7.48 -8.28 5.50
N GLY A 542 8.05 -7.22 4.92
CA GLY A 542 9.17 -6.51 5.52
C GLY A 542 8.78 -5.69 6.76
N THR A 543 9.80 -5.26 7.50
CA THR A 543 9.66 -4.32 8.60
C THR A 543 10.05 -2.92 8.12
N GLY A 544 9.05 -2.10 7.80
CA GLY A 544 9.24 -0.71 7.39
C GLY A 544 9.91 0.13 8.48
N ASN A 545 10.56 1.23 8.10
CA ASN A 545 11.27 2.11 9.03
C ASN A 545 10.30 2.88 9.92
N PHE A 546 10.73 3.23 11.13
CA PHE A 546 10.04 4.28 11.88
C PHE A 546 10.58 5.63 11.47
N GLU A 547 9.69 6.57 11.21
CA GLU A 547 9.99 7.97 10.94
C GLU A 547 9.30 8.80 12.02
N LEU A 548 10.02 9.76 12.61
CA LEU A 548 9.57 10.53 13.75
C LEU A 548 9.96 11.99 13.58
N CYS A 549 9.02 12.89 13.83
CA CYS A 549 9.26 14.32 13.89
C CYS A 549 8.89 14.88 15.26
N VAL A 550 9.72 15.78 15.79
CA VAL A 550 9.51 16.41 17.09
C VAL A 550 10.01 17.85 17.09
N ALA A 551 9.33 18.73 17.83
CA ALA A 551 9.78 20.10 18.02
C ALA A 551 10.89 20.18 19.09
N ALA A 552 11.99 20.84 18.77
CA ALA A 552 13.09 21.10 19.69
C ALA A 552 13.78 22.43 19.35
N GLY A 553 13.91 23.32 20.35
CA GLY A 553 14.59 24.61 20.16
C GLY A 553 13.98 25.51 19.09
N GLY A 554 12.65 25.49 18.93
CA GLY A 554 11.94 26.27 17.89
C GLY A 554 12.08 25.72 16.47
N ARG A 555 12.63 24.51 16.30
CA ARG A 555 12.83 23.82 15.01
C ARG A 555 12.22 22.41 15.07
N VAL A 556 12.09 21.76 13.92
CA VAL A 556 11.77 20.33 13.82
C VAL A 556 13.06 19.52 13.81
N GLN A 557 13.13 18.47 14.61
CA GLN A 557 14.08 17.37 14.40
C GLN A 557 13.37 16.20 13.75
N HIS A 558 13.97 15.66 12.69
CA HIS A 558 13.54 14.41 12.07
C HIS A 558 14.48 13.27 12.47
N TRP A 559 13.87 12.22 13.00
CA TRP A 559 14.52 11.00 13.46
C TRP A 559 13.98 9.81 12.67
N TRP A 560 14.83 8.82 12.44
CA TRP A 560 14.41 7.57 11.82
C TRP A 560 15.10 6.36 12.46
N ARG A 561 14.51 5.18 12.30
CA ARG A 561 15.06 3.90 12.75
C ARG A 561 14.91 2.84 11.67
N ASN A 562 16.02 2.23 11.27
CA ASN A 562 15.97 1.06 10.40
C ASN A 562 15.56 -0.18 11.20
N ASN A 563 14.32 -0.61 11.00
CA ASN A 563 13.75 -1.76 11.69
C ASN A 563 14.27 -3.11 11.17
N SER A 564 14.97 -3.12 10.04
CA SER A 564 15.54 -4.32 9.42
C SER A 564 17.06 -4.46 9.61
N ALA A 565 17.71 -3.51 10.29
CA ALA A 565 19.16 -3.46 10.43
C ALA A 565 19.61 -3.19 11.88
N ASP A 566 20.26 -2.05 12.14
CA ASP A 566 20.88 -1.72 13.43
C ASP A 566 19.89 -1.37 14.55
N MET A 567 18.61 -1.19 14.20
CA MET A 567 17.52 -0.79 15.10
C MET A 567 17.85 0.43 15.96
N SER A 568 18.73 1.32 15.47
CA SER A 568 19.17 2.51 16.18
C SER A 568 18.45 3.76 15.67
N TRP A 569 18.20 4.71 16.57
CA TRP A 569 17.57 5.98 16.23
C TRP A 569 18.60 6.98 15.74
N HIS A 570 18.34 7.57 14.57
CA HIS A 570 19.24 8.51 13.90
C HIS A 570 18.54 9.84 13.66
N CYS A 571 19.09 10.95 14.16
CA CYS A 571 18.62 12.28 13.79
C CYS A 571 19.22 12.65 12.44
N SER A 572 18.41 12.69 11.39
CA SER A 572 18.91 12.96 10.02
C SER A 572 18.73 14.40 9.58
N ALA A 573 17.87 15.20 10.25
CA ALA A 573 17.70 16.60 9.89
C ALA A 573 17.20 17.46 11.05
N VAL A 574 17.58 18.74 11.01
CA VAL A 574 17.00 19.81 11.83
C VAL A 574 16.60 20.97 10.92
N PHE A 575 15.32 21.29 10.84
CA PHE A 575 14.76 22.22 9.85
C PHE A 575 13.59 23.03 10.41
N GLY A 576 13.08 23.97 9.62
CA GLY A 576 12.03 24.89 10.03
C GLY A 576 12.49 25.91 11.09
N HIS A 577 11.56 26.79 11.45
CA HIS A 577 11.72 27.85 12.44
C HIS A 577 10.37 28.20 13.06
N ASP A 578 10.38 28.88 14.22
CA ASP A 578 9.18 29.29 14.95
C ASP A 578 8.23 28.12 15.28
N ILE A 579 8.79 26.93 15.50
CA ILE A 579 8.02 25.70 15.72
C ILE A 579 7.64 25.57 17.20
N ALA A 580 6.34 25.48 17.47
CA ALA A 580 5.81 25.15 18.79
C ALA A 580 5.61 23.64 18.97
N ALA A 581 5.06 22.96 17.96
CA ALA A 581 4.85 21.51 17.99
C ALA A 581 4.80 20.91 16.57
N VAL A 582 5.13 19.63 16.44
CA VAL A 582 4.76 18.82 15.29
C VAL A 582 3.40 18.20 15.58
N THR A 583 2.44 18.33 14.67
CA THR A 583 1.05 17.87 14.89
C THR A 583 0.68 16.67 14.03
N GLY A 584 1.30 16.53 12.86
CA GLY A 584 1.00 15.45 11.91
C GLY A 584 2.23 15.07 11.10
N LEU A 585 2.32 13.78 10.76
CA LEU A 585 3.35 13.18 9.93
C LEU A 585 2.71 12.02 9.15
N VAL A 586 2.98 11.93 7.86
CA VAL A 586 2.47 10.87 6.98
C VAL A 586 3.51 10.53 5.91
N GLU A 587 3.61 9.24 5.54
CA GLU A 587 4.24 8.83 4.29
C GLU A 587 3.19 8.93 3.19
N GLY A 588 3.38 9.88 2.28
CA GLY A 588 2.43 10.19 1.23
C GLY A 588 2.59 9.32 -0.02
N SER A 589 1.56 9.35 -0.87
CA SER A 589 1.57 8.77 -2.22
C SER A 589 2.59 9.42 -3.18
N PHE A 590 3.28 10.47 -2.74
CA PHE A 590 4.24 11.27 -3.52
C PHE A 590 5.63 10.61 -3.61
N GLY A 591 5.70 9.31 -3.89
CA GLY A 591 6.98 8.59 -4.02
C GLY A 591 7.68 8.33 -2.69
N PHE A 592 6.94 7.91 -1.66
CA PHE A 592 7.44 7.67 -0.28
C PHE A 592 7.89 8.94 0.45
N ASN A 593 7.57 10.11 -0.08
CA ASN A 593 7.88 11.38 0.54
C ASN A 593 7.13 11.51 1.88
N LEU A 594 7.79 12.19 2.82
CA LEU A 594 7.16 12.51 4.10
C LEU A 594 6.50 13.88 4.01
N GLU A 595 5.35 14.01 4.64
CA GLU A 595 4.60 15.25 4.73
C GLU A 595 4.32 15.50 6.20
N ILE A 596 4.59 16.72 6.67
CA ILE A 596 4.35 17.10 8.06
C ILE A 596 3.56 18.38 8.15
N VAL A 597 2.85 18.49 9.27
CA VAL A 597 2.24 19.74 9.70
C VAL A 597 2.80 20.10 11.06
N VAL A 598 3.13 21.38 11.20
CA VAL A 598 3.61 21.97 12.44
C VAL A 598 2.66 23.06 12.91
N LEU A 599 2.55 23.19 14.22
CA LEU A 599 2.00 24.37 14.87
C LEU A 599 3.16 25.34 15.12
N ARG A 600 3.01 26.58 14.62
CA ARG A 600 3.96 27.67 14.84
C ARG A 600 3.70 28.37 16.18
N THR A 601 4.69 29.12 16.66
CA THR A 601 4.59 29.95 17.88
C THR A 601 3.56 31.08 17.73
N ASP A 602 3.28 31.51 16.51
CA ASP A 602 2.22 32.48 16.17
C ASP A 602 0.83 31.85 16.01
N ARG A 603 0.66 30.57 16.43
CA ARG A 603 -0.59 29.80 16.39
C ARG A 603 -1.11 29.43 14.99
N ARG A 604 -0.29 29.60 13.95
CA ARG A 604 -0.62 29.16 12.59
C ARG A 604 -0.11 27.74 12.30
N LEU A 605 -0.78 27.04 11.41
CA LEU A 605 -0.35 25.76 10.87
C LEU A 605 0.52 25.98 9.64
N GLN A 606 1.60 25.22 9.53
CA GLN A 606 2.45 25.24 8.34
C GLN A 606 2.77 23.82 7.88
N HIS A 607 2.81 23.67 6.56
CA HIS A 607 3.18 22.42 5.90
C HIS A 607 4.68 22.39 5.62
N TYR A 608 5.29 21.21 5.75
CA TYR A 608 6.63 20.90 5.24
C TYR A 608 6.60 19.51 4.61
N TRP A 609 7.52 19.24 3.68
CA TRP A 609 7.62 17.94 3.04
C TRP A 609 9.08 17.54 2.81
N ARG A 610 9.33 16.24 2.61
CA ARG A 610 10.64 15.68 2.35
C ARG A 610 10.63 14.86 1.08
N ASP A 611 11.61 15.09 0.22
CA ASP A 611 11.93 14.22 -0.90
C ASP A 611 13.41 13.80 -0.94
N GLY A 612 13.84 13.27 -2.08
CA GLY A 612 15.23 12.87 -2.30
C GLY A 612 16.26 14.00 -2.21
N ALA A 613 15.85 15.27 -2.28
CA ALA A 613 16.72 16.44 -2.13
C ALA A 613 16.78 16.96 -0.68
N GLY A 614 15.84 16.58 0.17
CA GLY A 614 15.80 16.94 1.60
C GLY A 614 14.45 17.49 2.04
N TRP A 615 14.47 18.27 3.12
CA TRP A 615 13.28 18.92 3.68
C TRP A 615 13.03 20.28 3.04
N HIS A 616 11.77 20.55 2.72
CA HIS A 616 11.32 21.77 2.06
C HIS A 616 10.26 22.46 2.90
N GLU A 617 10.32 23.79 2.90
CA GLU A 617 9.30 24.63 3.52
C GLU A 617 8.08 24.75 2.60
N GLY A 618 6.91 24.37 3.13
CA GLY A 618 5.63 24.50 2.45
C GLY A 618 4.84 25.73 2.93
N PRO A 619 3.62 25.93 2.39
CA PRO A 619 2.80 27.08 2.70
C PRO A 619 2.36 27.10 4.16
N VAL A 620 2.19 28.32 4.69
CA VAL A 620 1.44 28.53 5.92
C VAL A 620 -0.05 28.37 5.60
N ILE A 621 -0.65 27.31 6.14
CA ILE A 621 -2.01 26.84 5.81
C ILE A 621 -3.05 27.86 6.29
N GLY A 622 -2.93 28.31 7.54
CA GLY A 622 -3.93 29.15 8.18
C GLY A 622 -3.76 29.18 9.69
N GLN A 623 -4.71 29.80 10.39
CA GLN A 623 -4.82 29.65 11.84
C GLN A 623 -5.11 28.18 12.18
N ALA A 624 -4.58 27.72 13.31
CA ALA A 624 -4.93 26.40 13.84
C ALA A 624 -6.45 26.20 13.96
#